data_AF-A0A7X8V4D6-F1
#
_entry.id   AF-A0A7X8V4D6-F1
#
_cell.length_a   1.000
_cell.length_b   1.000
_cell.length_c   1.000
_cell.angle_alpha   90.00
_cell.angle_beta   90.00
_cell.angle_gamma   90.00
#
_symmetry.space_group_name_H-M   'P 1'
#
loop_
_entity.id
_entity.type
_entity.pdbx_description
1 polymer ?
#
loop_
_entity_poly.entity_id
_entity_poly.type
_entity_poly.pdbx_seq_one_letter_code
_entity_poly.pdbx_strand_id
1 'polypeptide(L)'
;MPESQGKTRDIFLGGNTGNGFFSFYGEVVTEETKHLYILKGGPGTGKSTFIKEAGEELRRLGLPVELIHCSSDNDSLDGVVCPSLGIAIIDGTAPHTVDPRYPGAVDEILNFGAYWDKKKLKKRK
;
A
#
# COMPACT_ATOMS: atom_id res chain seq x y z
N MET A 1 24.81 -13.23 -9.38
CA MET A 1 24.92 -13.92 -8.07
C MET A 1 23.52 -13.91 -7.48
N PRO A 2 22.98 -14.97 -6.84
CA PRO A 2 21.72 -14.82 -6.14
C PRO A 2 22.03 -14.04 -4.87
N GLU A 3 21.79 -12.73 -4.90
CA GLU A 3 21.71 -11.96 -3.67
C GLU A 3 20.61 -12.59 -2.82
N SER A 4 20.88 -12.82 -1.53
CA SER A 4 19.90 -13.40 -0.63
C SER A 4 18.62 -12.54 -0.66
N GLN A 5 17.46 -13.17 -0.90
CA GLN A 5 16.20 -12.44 -0.91
C GLN A 5 16.02 -11.60 0.35
N GLY A 6 15.45 -10.41 0.18
CA GLY A 6 15.09 -9.53 1.27
C GLY A 6 14.15 -10.21 2.25
N LYS A 7 14.34 -9.94 3.54
CA LYS A 7 13.47 -10.47 4.60
C LYS A 7 12.09 -9.84 4.51
N THR A 8 11.07 -10.65 4.81
CA THR A 8 9.68 -10.21 4.86
C THR A 8 9.18 -10.23 6.30
N ARG A 9 8.37 -9.23 6.63
CA ARG A 9 7.54 -9.21 7.84
C ARG A 9 6.09 -8.94 7.45
N ASP A 10 5.19 -9.84 7.82
CA ASP A 10 3.76 -9.71 7.55
C ASP A 10 3.05 -9.09 8.75
N ILE A 11 2.28 -8.03 8.52
CA ILE A 11 1.58 -7.28 9.57
C ILE A 11 0.15 -6.95 9.17
N PHE A 12 -0.70 -6.73 10.17
CA PHE A 12 -2.05 -6.17 10.01
C PHE A 12 -2.10 -4.84 10.75
N LEU A 13 -2.58 -3.79 10.08
CA LEU A 13 -2.75 -2.46 10.67
C LEU A 13 -4.21 -2.12 10.95
N GLY A 14 -5.14 -3.00 10.56
CA GLY A 14 -6.57 -2.84 10.81
C GLY A 14 -7.15 -4.06 11.49
N GLY A 15 -8.24 -3.88 12.23
CA GLY A 15 -8.96 -5.01 12.83
C GLY A 15 -10.33 -4.62 13.37
N ASN A 16 -11.25 -5.58 13.36
CA ASN A 16 -12.57 -5.43 13.95
C ASN A 16 -12.55 -5.83 15.42
N THR A 17 -13.07 -4.96 16.29
CA THR A 17 -13.17 -5.19 17.74
C THR A 17 -14.63 -5.06 18.22
N GLY A 18 -14.90 -5.44 19.46
CA GLY A 18 -16.21 -5.20 20.09
C GLY A 18 -16.61 -3.72 20.17
N ASN A 19 -15.66 -2.80 20.01
CA ASN A 19 -15.87 -1.34 20.01
C ASN A 19 -15.85 -0.73 18.59
N GLY A 20 -15.82 -1.56 17.55
CA GLY A 20 -15.73 -1.12 16.14
C GLY A 20 -14.37 -1.37 15.50
N PHE A 21 -14.15 -0.77 14.34
CA PHE A 21 -12.92 -0.91 13.55
C PHE A 21 -11.80 -0.05 14.14
N PHE A 22 -10.65 -0.67 14.41
CA PHE A 22 -9.42 0.01 14.81
C PHE A 22 -8.41 -0.02 13.65
N SER A 23 -7.70 1.09 13.49
CA SER A 23 -6.78 1.34 12.38
C SER A 23 -5.51 2.04 12.87
N PHE A 24 -4.38 1.45 12.52
CA PHE A 24 -3.01 1.92 12.78
C PHE A 24 -2.32 2.41 11.49
N TYR A 25 -3.06 2.59 10.38
CA TYR A 25 -2.47 3.01 9.10
C TYR A 25 -1.81 4.40 9.19
N GLY A 26 -2.26 5.26 10.10
CA GLY A 26 -1.62 6.55 10.39
C GLY A 26 -0.26 6.45 11.09
N GLU A 27 0.13 5.25 11.54
CA GLU A 27 1.43 4.96 12.17
C GLU A 27 2.45 4.40 11.18
N VAL A 28 2.05 4.11 9.94
CA VAL A 28 2.98 3.71 8.86
C VAL A 28 4.03 4.78 8.59
N VAL A 29 3.66 6.05 8.78
CA VAL A 29 4.54 7.19 8.57
C VAL A 29 5.30 7.48 9.87
N THR A 30 6.59 7.15 9.86
CA THR A 30 7.54 7.48 10.93
C THR A 30 8.42 8.67 10.53
N GLU A 31 9.23 9.17 11.46
CA GLU A 31 10.24 10.20 11.17
C GLU A 31 11.29 9.73 10.14
N GLU A 32 11.46 8.41 9.95
CA GLU A 32 12.37 7.84 8.96
C GLU A 32 11.73 7.68 7.57
N THR A 33 10.42 7.93 7.45
CA THR A 33 9.71 7.88 6.17
C THR A 33 10.09 9.08 5.32
N LYS A 34 10.80 8.81 4.22
CA LYS A 34 11.24 9.82 3.25
C LYS A 34 10.22 10.02 2.13
N HIS A 35 9.54 8.95 1.75
CA HIS A 35 8.52 8.97 0.70
C HIS A 35 7.34 8.07 1.04
N LEU A 36 6.14 8.63 0.93
CA LEU A 36 4.87 7.92 1.06
C LEU A 36 4.10 8.00 -0.26
N TYR A 37 3.79 6.86 -0.85
CA TYR A 37 2.88 6.77 -1.99
C TYR A 37 1.49 6.33 -1.53
N ILE A 38 0.50 7.18 -1.71
CA ILE A 38 -0.90 6.92 -1.38
C ILE A 38 -1.64 6.55 -2.67
N LEU A 39 -2.01 5.29 -2.81
CA LEU A 39 -2.74 4.79 -3.97
C LEU A 39 -4.22 5.14 -3.83
N LYS A 40 -4.78 5.89 -4.77
CA LYS A 40 -6.21 6.20 -4.82
C LYS A 40 -6.85 5.60 -6.08
N GLY A 41 -8.01 4.98 -5.90
CA GLY A 41 -8.78 4.40 -7.01
C GLY A 41 -9.92 3.52 -6.50
N GLY A 42 -10.97 3.33 -7.31
CA GLY A 42 -12.08 2.45 -6.95
C GLY A 42 -11.68 0.97 -6.81
N PRO A 43 -12.57 0.10 -6.32
CA PRO A 43 -12.35 -1.35 -6.32
C PRO A 43 -11.97 -1.87 -7.72
N GLY A 44 -11.08 -2.87 -7.79
CA GLY A 44 -10.66 -3.46 -9.06
C GLY A 44 -9.74 -2.59 -9.94
N THR A 45 -9.20 -1.49 -9.41
CA THR A 45 -8.19 -0.66 -10.11
C THR A 45 -6.78 -1.27 -10.12
N GLY A 46 -6.56 -2.39 -9.42
CA GLY A 46 -5.26 -3.07 -9.37
C GLY A 46 -4.30 -2.61 -8.27
N LYS A 47 -4.77 -1.83 -7.29
CA LYS A 47 -3.94 -1.31 -6.17
C LYS A 47 -3.22 -2.43 -5.40
N SER A 48 -3.97 -3.42 -4.92
CA SER A 48 -3.43 -4.58 -4.19
C SER A 48 -2.40 -5.37 -5.03
N THR A 49 -2.68 -5.54 -6.33
CA THR A 49 -1.73 -6.17 -7.26
C THR A 49 -0.43 -5.36 -7.38
N PHE A 50 -0.53 -4.05 -7.55
CA PHE A 50 0.64 -3.18 -7.62
C PHE A 50 1.47 -3.20 -6.34
N ILE A 51 0.81 -3.16 -5.16
CA ILE A 51 1.48 -3.25 -3.86
C ILE A 51 2.26 -4.57 -3.74
N LYS A 52 1.65 -5.69 -4.13
CA LYS A 52 2.30 -7.02 -4.15
C LYS A 52 3.52 -7.03 -5.07
N GLU A 53 3.37 -6.55 -6.30
CA GLU A 53 4.45 -6.51 -7.28
C GLU A 53 5.61 -5.63 -6.82
N ALA A 54 5.33 -4.47 -6.22
CA ALA A 54 6.33 -3.59 -5.64
C ALA A 54 7.08 -4.27 -4.49
N GLY A 55 6.37 -4.95 -3.58
CA GLY A 55 6.98 -5.69 -2.48
C GLY A 55 7.89 -6.84 -2.95
N GLU A 56 7.43 -7.61 -3.94
CA GLU A 56 8.23 -8.70 -4.52
C GLU A 56 9.48 -8.20 -5.25
N GLU A 57 9.41 -7.05 -5.92
CA GLU A 57 10.58 -6.46 -6.56
C GLU A 57 11.61 -5.97 -5.52
N LEU A 58 11.16 -5.29 -4.47
CA LEU A 58 12.03 -4.86 -3.36
C LEU A 58 12.71 -6.06 -2.69
N ARG A 59 11.99 -7.18 -2.49
CA ARG A 59 12.57 -8.44 -1.99
C ARG A 59 13.60 -9.04 -2.94
N ARG A 60 13.37 -8.99 -4.25
CA ARG A 60 14.34 -9.46 -5.26
C ARG A 60 15.64 -8.66 -5.23
N LEU A 61 15.55 -7.37 -4.93
CA LEU A 61 16.69 -6.48 -4.72
C LEU A 61 17.39 -6.68 -3.36
N GLY A 62 17.00 -7.70 -2.58
CA GLY A 62 17.61 -7.99 -1.28
C GLY A 62 17.17 -7.07 -0.15
N LEU A 63 16.18 -6.19 -0.38
CA LEU A 63 15.75 -5.19 0.58
C LEU A 63 14.69 -5.75 1.55
N PRO A 64 14.76 -5.42 2.85
CA PRO A 64 13.73 -5.83 3.81
C PRO A 64 12.41 -5.12 3.51
N VAL A 65 11.31 -5.87 3.56
CA VAL A 65 9.96 -5.34 3.37
C VAL A 65 9.02 -5.74 4.50
N GLU A 66 8.10 -4.85 4.83
CA GLU A 66 6.94 -5.13 5.67
C GLU A 66 5.69 -5.11 4.80
N LEU A 67 4.95 -6.23 4.75
CA LEU A 67 3.73 -6.37 3.97
C LEU A 67 2.53 -6.14 4.89
N ILE A 68 1.68 -5.17 4.53
CA ILE A 68 0.48 -4.80 5.28
C ILE A 68 -0.71 -5.52 4.65
N HIS A 69 -1.26 -6.48 5.37
CA HIS A 69 -2.41 -7.27 4.95
C HIS A 69 -3.73 -6.55 5.24
N CYS A 70 -4.69 -6.74 4.34
CA CYS A 70 -6.04 -6.23 4.54
C CYS A 70 -6.77 -7.03 5.61
N SER A 71 -7.36 -6.33 6.59
CA SER A 71 -8.13 -6.96 7.67
C SER A 71 -9.47 -7.57 7.22
N SER A 72 -9.89 -7.28 5.99
CA SER A 72 -11.17 -7.73 5.42
C SER A 72 -11.02 -8.69 4.25
N ASP A 73 -9.81 -8.82 3.69
CA ASP A 73 -9.50 -9.71 2.58
C ASP A 73 -8.10 -10.28 2.75
N ASN A 74 -8.02 -11.56 3.12
CA ASN A 74 -6.78 -12.25 3.43
C ASN A 74 -5.86 -12.40 2.21
N ASP A 75 -6.40 -12.27 1.00
CA ASP A 75 -5.64 -12.31 -0.25
C ASP A 75 -5.28 -10.90 -0.74
N SER A 76 -5.56 -9.82 0.01
CA SER A 76 -5.24 -8.45 -0.39
C SER A 76 -4.16 -7.82 0.50
N LEU A 77 -3.26 -7.06 -0.12
CA LEU A 77 -2.36 -6.16 0.58
C LEU A 77 -2.88 -4.72 0.49
N ASP A 78 -2.89 -4.05 1.63
CA ASP A 78 -3.22 -2.62 1.75
C ASP A 78 -1.95 -1.75 1.81
N GLY A 79 -0.76 -2.36 1.90
CA GLY A 79 0.47 -1.60 1.80
C GLY A 79 1.74 -2.43 1.84
N VAL A 80 2.85 -1.75 1.55
CA VAL A 80 4.22 -2.25 1.68
C VAL A 80 5.13 -1.15 2.20
N VAL A 81 6.02 -1.48 3.13
CA VAL A 81 7.04 -0.58 3.66
C VAL A 81 8.42 -1.16 3.39
N CYS A 82 9.36 -0.34 2.94
CA CYS A 82 10.77 -0.67 2.86
C CYS A 82 11.55 0.26 3.79
N PRO A 83 11.81 -0.16 5.04
CA PRO A 83 12.45 0.69 6.04
C PRO A 83 13.84 1.18 5.60
N SER A 84 14.60 0.32 4.91
CA SER A 84 15.94 0.65 4.43
C SER A 84 15.99 1.82 3.44
N LEU A 85 14.91 2.03 2.68
CA LEU A 85 14.77 3.15 1.75
C LEU A 85 13.96 4.31 2.34
N GLY A 86 13.29 4.11 3.47
CA GLY A 86 12.33 5.06 4.02
C GLY A 86 11.12 5.24 3.10
N ILE A 87 10.70 4.18 2.38
CA ILE A 87 9.59 4.23 1.43
C ILE A 87 8.40 3.45 2.01
N ALA A 88 7.20 4.02 1.92
CA ALA A 88 5.95 3.35 2.17
C ALA A 88 4.99 3.52 0.98
N ILE A 89 4.23 2.47 0.65
CA ILE A 89 3.14 2.49 -0.33
C ILE A 89 1.90 1.96 0.36
N ILE A 90 0.81 2.72 0.36
CA ILE A 90 -0.44 2.34 1.04
C ILE A 90 -1.66 2.57 0.15
N ASP A 91 -2.70 1.76 0.33
CA ASP A 91 -4.04 2.01 -0.21
C ASP A 91 -4.72 3.12 0.60
N GLY A 92 -5.01 4.24 -0.05
CA GLY A 92 -5.70 5.39 0.54
C GLY A 92 -7.22 5.38 0.36
N THR A 93 -7.82 4.23 0.04
CA THR A 93 -9.28 4.06 -0.06
C THR A 93 -9.88 3.91 1.34
N ALA A 94 -11.03 4.54 1.61
CA ALA A 94 -11.75 4.36 2.88
C ALA A 94 -11.94 2.86 3.19
N PRO A 95 -11.74 2.40 4.44
CA PRO A 95 -11.56 3.14 5.69
C PRO A 95 -10.11 3.61 5.99
N HIS A 96 -9.17 3.36 5.09
CA HIS A 96 -7.72 3.57 5.27
C HIS A 96 -7.27 5.00 4.92
N THR A 97 -8.07 6.00 5.29
CA THR A 97 -7.77 7.41 5.00
C THR A 97 -6.59 7.87 5.86
N VAL A 98 -5.38 7.77 5.30
CA VAL A 98 -4.23 8.55 5.75
C VAL A 98 -4.25 9.84 4.94
N ASP A 99 -4.53 10.96 5.60
CA ASP A 99 -4.29 12.26 4.99
C ASP A 99 -2.79 12.55 5.01
N PRO A 100 -2.24 13.05 3.89
CA PRO A 100 -0.82 13.38 3.80
C PRO A 100 -0.45 14.40 4.89
N ARG A 101 0.52 14.07 5.75
CA ARG A 101 1.04 14.98 6.78
C ARG A 101 1.95 16.05 6.16
N TYR A 102 2.61 15.73 5.05
CA TYR A 102 3.53 16.62 4.32
C TYR A 102 3.32 16.49 2.80
N PRO A 103 2.19 16.99 2.25
CA PRO A 103 1.85 16.85 0.84
C PRO A 103 2.92 17.46 -0.08
N GLY A 104 3.42 16.71 -1.06
CA GLY A 104 4.37 17.19 -2.06
C GLY A 104 5.82 17.35 -1.58
N ALA A 105 6.10 17.13 -0.29
CA ALA A 105 7.46 17.04 0.25
C ALA A 105 7.86 15.59 0.55
N VAL A 106 6.93 14.82 1.13
CA VAL A 106 7.10 13.39 1.47
C VAL A 106 5.99 12.55 0.85
N ASP A 107 4.77 13.10 0.76
CA ASP A 107 3.59 12.34 0.34
C ASP A 107 3.22 12.61 -1.13
N GLU A 108 3.03 11.53 -1.89
CA GLU A 108 2.59 11.55 -3.30
C GLU A 108 1.32 10.70 -3.48
N ILE A 109 0.33 11.25 -4.21
CA ILE A 109 -0.90 10.52 -4.53
C ILE A 109 -0.80 9.92 -5.94
N LEU A 110 -0.94 8.60 -6.04
CA LEU A 110 -1.02 7.90 -7.31
C LEU A 110 -2.48 7.56 -7.63
N ASN A 111 -3.04 8.20 -8.67
CA ASN A 111 -4.42 7.99 -9.10
C ASN A 111 -4.54 6.84 -10.11
N PHE A 112 -4.90 5.66 -9.62
CA PHE A 112 -5.09 4.46 -10.44
C PHE A 112 -6.38 4.52 -11.28
N GLY A 113 -7.38 5.30 -10.85
CA GLY A 113 -8.62 5.51 -11.61
C GLY A 113 -8.39 6.24 -12.94
N ALA A 114 -7.28 6.96 -13.08
CA ALA A 114 -6.91 7.61 -14.34
C ALA A 114 -6.62 6.60 -15.47
N TYR A 115 -6.22 5.37 -15.13
CA TYR A 115 -5.74 4.36 -16.07
C TYR A 115 -6.79 3.31 -16.48
N TRP A 116 -8.07 3.52 -16.14
CA TRP A 116 -9.14 2.65 -16.62
C TRP A 116 -9.29 2.71 -18.15
N ASP A 117 -9.47 1.54 -18.76
CA ASP A 117 -9.94 1.45 -20.14
C ASP A 117 -11.45 1.80 -20.21
N LYS A 118 -11.72 3.10 -20.30
CA LYS A 118 -13.08 3.65 -20.40
C LYS A 118 -13.85 3.07 -21.59
N LYS A 119 -13.17 2.67 -22.67
CA LYS A 119 -13.82 2.09 -23.85
C LYS A 119 -14.33 0.68 -23.55
N LYS A 120 -13.57 -0.15 -22.84
CA LYS A 120 -14.03 -1.48 -22.38
C LYS A 120 -15.19 -1.38 -21.38
N LEU A 121 -15.11 -0.46 -20.42
CA LEU A 121 -16.16 -0.28 -19.41
C LEU A 121 -17.49 0.15 -20.04
N LYS A 122 -17.47 1.09 -20.99
CA LYS A 122 -18.69 1.55 -21.68
C LYS A 122 -19.36 0.48 -22.54
N LYS A 123 -18.65 -0.57 -22.97
CA LYS A 123 -19.22 -1.70 -23.73
C LYS A 123 -20.01 -2.68 -22.87
N ARG A 124 -19.89 -2.61 -21.55
CA ARG A 124 -20.55 -3.51 -20.58
C ARG A 124 -21.59 -2.76 -19.73
N LYS A 125 -22.12 -1.65 -20.26
CA LYS A 125 -23.13 -0.84 -19.60
C LYS A 125 -24.52 -1.46 -19.78
#